data_AF-A0A931HJR6-F1
#
_entry.id   AF-A0A931HJR6-F1
#
_cell.length_a   1.000
_cell.length_b   1.000
_cell.length_c   1.000
_cell.angle_alpha   90.00
_cell.angle_beta   90.00
_cell.angle_gamma   90.00
#
_symmetry.space_group_name_H-M   'P 1'
#
loop_
_entity.id
_entity.type
_entity.pdbx_description
1 polymer ?
#
loop_
_entity_poly.entity_id
_entity_poly.type
_entity_poly.pdbx_seq_one_letter_code
_entity_poly.pdbx_strand_id
1 'polypeptide(L)'
;MALKDLTETGFDPDLHLPIRGKRYTVPAPDYEAAKVMREMVTKDGMPPVEQTQQAIDALGTAFGEMVADGLPWPMILHAGRTAILWFGFSPDWGEIHWAMSHLPRQADLEKILGQHAELLKARKQLRKKE
;
A
#
# COMPACT_ATOMS: atom_id res chain seq x y z
N MET A 1 0.05 -41.26 3.13
CA MET A 1 -0.34 -40.52 4.35
C MET A 1 -1.65 -39.80 4.06
N ALA A 2 -2.59 -39.77 5.00
CA ALA A 2 -3.81 -38.98 4.83
C ALA A 2 -3.49 -37.48 4.94
N LEU A 3 -4.20 -36.64 4.18
CA LEU A 3 -4.12 -35.19 4.32
C LEU A 3 -4.68 -34.79 5.70
N LYS A 4 -4.06 -33.80 6.35
CA LYS A 4 -4.52 -33.22 7.62
C LYS A 4 -5.39 -32.00 7.37
N ASP A 5 -6.17 -31.61 8.37
CA ASP A 5 -6.85 -30.32 8.37
C ASP A 5 -5.81 -29.19 8.20
N LEU A 6 -6.11 -28.21 7.35
CA LEU A 6 -5.17 -27.15 7.02
C LEU A 6 -4.82 -26.28 8.24
N THR A 7 -5.78 -26.09 9.15
CA THR A 7 -5.58 -25.31 10.39
C THR A 7 -4.62 -26.00 11.38
N GLU A 8 -4.47 -27.32 11.28
CA GLU A 8 -3.54 -28.10 12.11
C GLU A 8 -2.10 -28.11 11.55
N THR A 9 -1.89 -27.55 10.36
CA THR A 9 -0.58 -27.53 9.70
C THR A 9 0.28 -26.33 10.09
N GLY A 10 -0.30 -25.35 10.80
CA GLY A 10 0.33 -24.05 11.03
C GLY A 10 0.27 -23.12 9.81
N PHE A 11 -0.61 -23.42 8.85
CA PHE A 11 -0.89 -22.52 7.74
C PHE A 11 -1.56 -21.24 8.26
N ASP A 12 -0.88 -20.12 8.09
CA ASP A 12 -1.35 -18.79 8.47
C ASP A 12 -1.69 -17.99 7.20
N PRO A 13 -2.97 -17.73 6.92
CA PRO A 13 -3.37 -17.00 5.73
C PRO A 13 -3.23 -15.48 5.87
N ASP A 14 -3.04 -14.97 7.09
CA ASP A 14 -3.05 -13.54 7.38
C ASP A 14 -1.71 -12.88 7.02
N LEU A 15 -1.76 -11.57 6.78
CA LEU A 15 -0.59 -10.76 6.51
C LEU A 15 -0.15 -10.01 7.77
N HIS A 16 1.11 -10.17 8.16
CA HIS A 16 1.67 -9.48 9.32
C HIS A 16 2.66 -8.37 8.91
N LEU A 17 2.28 -7.12 9.15
CA LEU A 17 3.05 -5.94 8.76
C LEU A 17 3.82 -5.35 9.95
N PRO A 18 5.17 -5.35 9.90
CA PRO A 18 5.99 -4.81 10.99
C PRO A 18 6.17 -3.28 10.87
N ILE A 19 5.61 -2.49 11.80
CA ILE A 19 5.78 -1.03 11.82
C ILE A 19 6.11 -0.59 13.24
N ARG A 20 7.21 0.18 13.40
CA ARG A 20 7.66 0.73 14.70
C ARG A 20 7.79 -0.32 15.82
N GLY A 21 8.21 -1.54 15.48
CA GLY A 21 8.38 -2.63 16.44
C GLY A 21 7.10 -3.38 16.82
N LYS A 22 5.93 -2.96 16.31
CA LYS A 22 4.65 -3.69 16.42
C LYS A 22 4.35 -4.42 15.12
N ARG A 23 3.65 -5.56 15.20
CA ARG A 23 3.08 -6.26 14.04
C ARG A 23 1.59 -5.99 13.99
N TYR A 24 1.11 -5.51 12.84
CA TYR A 24 -0.31 -5.36 12.53
C TYR A 24 -0.74 -6.55 11.69
N THR A 25 -1.83 -7.21 12.09
CA THR A 25 -2.37 -8.35 11.36
C THR A 25 -3.50 -7.89 10.45
N VAL A 26 -3.30 -8.03 9.15
CA VAL A 26 -4.33 -7.85 8.13
C VAL A 26 -4.95 -9.22 7.86
N PRO A 27 -6.24 -9.42 8.18
CA PRO A 27 -6.88 -10.72 7.98
C PRO A 27 -6.93 -11.06 6.49
N ALA A 28 -6.79 -12.35 6.18
CA ALA A 28 -7.03 -12.82 4.81
C ALA A 28 -8.45 -12.44 4.35
N PRO A 29 -8.59 -11.84 3.16
CA PRO A 29 -9.89 -11.46 2.65
C PRO A 29 -10.74 -12.70 2.29
N ASP A 30 -12.05 -12.51 2.26
CA ASP A 30 -12.95 -13.49 1.65
C ASP A 30 -12.75 -13.56 0.12
N TYR A 31 -13.45 -14.51 -0.51
CA TYR A 31 -13.34 -14.73 -1.95
C TYR A 31 -13.69 -13.49 -2.79
N GLU A 32 -14.75 -12.75 -2.43
CA GLU A 32 -15.20 -11.62 -3.24
C GLU A 32 -14.23 -10.43 -3.13
N ALA A 33 -13.74 -10.15 -1.92
CA ALA A 33 -12.72 -9.14 -1.71
C ALA A 33 -11.41 -9.51 -2.43
N ALA A 34 -10.96 -10.77 -2.32
CA ALA A 34 -9.78 -11.26 -3.03
C ALA A 34 -9.91 -11.17 -4.55
N LYS A 35 -11.09 -11.51 -5.09
CA LYS A 35 -11.41 -11.40 -6.52
C LYS A 35 -11.32 -9.95 -6.99
N VAL A 36 -11.89 -8.99 -6.25
CA VAL A 36 -11.81 -7.56 -6.59
C VAL A 36 -10.35 -7.09 -6.59
N MET A 37 -9.56 -7.44 -5.57
CA MET A 37 -8.13 -7.09 -5.52
C MET A 37 -7.38 -7.70 -6.70
N ARG A 38 -7.67 -8.95 -7.06
CA ARG A 38 -7.03 -9.64 -8.18
C ARG A 38 -7.37 -9.02 -9.51
N GLU A 39 -8.64 -8.74 -9.76
CA GLU A 39 -9.05 -8.10 -11.01
C GLU A 39 -8.43 -6.71 -11.15
N MET A 40 -8.39 -5.94 -10.06
CA MET A 40 -7.73 -4.63 -10.01
C MET A 40 -6.25 -4.73 -10.40
N VAL A 41 -5.48 -5.59 -9.74
CA VAL A 41 -4.03 -5.71 -10.01
C VAL A 41 -3.74 -6.27 -11.41
N THR A 42 -4.54 -7.23 -11.88
CA THR A 42 -4.26 -7.94 -13.14
C THR A 42 -4.79 -7.25 -14.40
N LYS A 43 -5.92 -6.54 -14.33
CA LYS A 43 -6.52 -5.85 -15.48
C LYS A 43 -6.14 -4.38 -15.54
N ASP A 44 -6.22 -3.68 -14.40
CA ASP A 44 -6.05 -2.23 -14.33
C ASP A 44 -4.61 -1.84 -13.94
N GLY A 45 -3.83 -2.80 -13.46
CA GLY A 45 -2.50 -2.57 -12.89
C GLY A 45 -2.57 -2.09 -11.44
N MET A 46 -1.42 -1.73 -10.87
CA MET A 46 -1.41 -1.21 -9.50
C MET A 46 -2.12 0.14 -9.47
N PRO A 47 -3.07 0.35 -8.55
CA PRO A 47 -3.76 1.62 -8.51
C PRO A 47 -2.86 2.82 -8.20
N PRO A 48 -3.30 4.04 -8.58
CA PRO A 48 -2.62 5.28 -8.20
C PRO A 48 -2.40 5.40 -6.69
N VAL A 49 -1.36 6.13 -6.28
CA VAL A 49 -1.01 6.32 -4.86
C VAL A 49 -2.15 7.00 -4.11
N GLU A 50 -2.97 7.78 -4.80
CA GLU A 50 -4.10 8.53 -4.27
C GLU A 50 -5.32 7.66 -3.93
N GLN A 51 -5.37 6.38 -4.33
CA GLN A 51 -6.48 5.48 -4.00
C GLN A 51 -6.51 5.14 -2.52
N THR A 52 -7.26 5.95 -1.79
CA THR A 52 -7.31 5.96 -0.33
C THR A 52 -8.27 4.90 0.22
N GLN A 53 -9.46 4.75 -0.39
CA GLN A 53 -10.48 3.84 0.14
C GLN A 53 -10.12 2.36 -0.06
N GLN A 54 -9.63 1.98 -1.23
CA GLN A 54 -9.24 0.59 -1.52
C GLN A 54 -8.11 0.12 -0.59
N ALA A 55 -7.16 1.01 -0.28
CA ALA A 55 -6.09 0.72 0.66
C ALA A 55 -6.62 0.55 2.10
N ILE A 56 -7.62 1.34 2.51
CA ILE A 56 -8.30 1.19 3.80
C ILE A 56 -9.07 -0.13 3.86
N ASP A 57 -9.86 -0.43 2.84
CA ASP A 57 -10.67 -1.64 2.76
C ASP A 57 -9.79 -2.89 2.81
N ALA A 58 -8.64 -2.87 2.11
CA ALA A 58 -7.68 -3.97 2.11
C ALA A 58 -6.99 -4.21 3.46
N LEU A 59 -6.92 -3.20 4.34
CA LEU A 59 -6.37 -3.36 5.69
C LEU A 59 -7.37 -3.99 6.67
N GLY A 60 -8.68 -3.94 6.37
CA GLY A 60 -9.72 -4.42 7.26
C GLY A 60 -9.61 -3.82 8.67
N THR A 61 -9.66 -4.67 9.69
CA THR A 61 -9.58 -4.26 11.10
C THR A 61 -8.25 -3.60 11.47
N ALA A 62 -7.15 -3.92 10.76
CA ALA A 62 -5.83 -3.35 11.03
C ALA A 62 -5.80 -1.83 10.85
N PHE A 63 -6.65 -1.28 9.97
CA PHE A 63 -6.73 0.17 9.75
C PHE A 63 -7.07 0.93 11.04
N GLY A 64 -8.08 0.45 11.78
CA GLY A 64 -8.49 1.07 13.04
C GLY A 64 -7.37 1.09 14.08
N GLU A 65 -6.63 -0.02 14.19
CA GLU A 65 -5.47 -0.11 15.09
C GLU A 65 -4.34 0.84 14.68
N MET A 66 -4.02 0.91 13.38
CA MET A 66 -2.99 1.81 12.87
C MET A 66 -3.32 3.28 13.13
N VAL A 67 -4.60 3.66 12.99
CA VAL A 67 -5.09 5.02 13.31
C VAL A 67 -4.99 5.29 14.81
N ALA A 68 -5.44 4.34 15.65
CA ALA A 68 -5.37 4.47 17.10
C ALA A 68 -3.93 4.62 17.63
N ASP A 69 -2.98 3.95 16.99
CA ASP A 69 -1.54 4.03 17.31
C ASP A 69 -0.85 5.29 16.74
N GLY A 70 -1.58 6.16 16.04
CA GLY A 70 -1.04 7.39 15.48
C GLY A 70 -0.01 7.17 14.36
N LEU A 71 -0.20 6.11 13.55
CA LEU A 71 0.62 5.95 12.36
C LEU A 71 0.34 7.07 11.34
N PRO A 72 1.38 7.68 10.74
CA PRO A 72 1.18 8.71 9.74
C PRO A 72 0.60 8.10 8.46
N TRP A 73 -0.26 8.86 7.77
CA TRP A 73 -0.98 8.40 6.57
C TRP A 73 -0.10 7.70 5.52
N PRO A 74 1.12 8.17 5.18
CA PRO A 74 1.98 7.46 4.22
C PRO A 74 2.37 6.04 4.65
N MET A 75 2.46 5.74 5.95
CA MET A 75 2.72 4.38 6.43
C MET A 75 1.46 3.50 6.29
N ILE A 76 0.30 4.04 6.61
CA ILE A 76 -0.99 3.35 6.46
C ILE A 76 -1.26 3.03 4.98
N LEU A 77 -1.04 4.00 4.10
CA LEU A 77 -1.21 3.83 2.67
C LEU A 77 -0.21 2.81 2.07
N HIS A 78 1.04 2.83 2.53
CA HIS A 78 2.03 1.82 2.15
C HIS A 78 1.60 0.41 2.59
N ALA A 79 1.07 0.28 3.80
CA ALA A 79 0.54 -0.97 4.32
C ALA A 79 -0.66 -1.47 3.51
N GLY A 80 -1.65 -0.61 3.22
CA GLY A 80 -2.84 -1.01 2.45
C GLY A 80 -2.52 -1.41 1.01
N ARG A 81 -1.59 -0.71 0.35
CA ARG A 81 -1.10 -1.11 -0.98
C ARG A 81 -0.35 -2.43 -0.97
N THR A 82 0.39 -2.70 0.11
CA THR A 82 1.04 -3.99 0.32
C THR A 82 0.01 -5.11 0.44
N ALA A 83 -1.07 -4.90 1.21
CA ALA A 83 -2.17 -5.86 1.33
C ALA A 83 -2.85 -6.14 -0.02
N ILE A 84 -3.13 -5.10 -0.83
CA ILE A 84 -3.69 -5.27 -2.18
C ILE A 84 -2.80 -6.18 -3.05
N LEU A 85 -1.48 -5.98 -3.04
CA LEU A 85 -0.56 -6.79 -3.85
C LEU A 85 -0.41 -8.22 -3.31
N TRP A 86 -0.35 -8.34 -1.98
CA TRP A 86 -0.22 -9.63 -1.30
C TRP A 86 -1.40 -10.55 -1.62
N PHE A 87 -2.63 -10.07 -1.44
CA PHE A 87 -3.84 -10.87 -1.64
C PHE A 87 -4.35 -10.86 -3.09
N GLY A 88 -4.18 -9.75 -3.81
CA GLY A 88 -4.63 -9.62 -5.19
C GLY A 88 -3.71 -10.29 -6.20
N PHE A 89 -2.43 -10.48 -5.88
CA PHE A 89 -1.48 -11.06 -6.83
C PHE A 89 -0.70 -12.23 -6.24
N SER A 90 0.20 -11.95 -5.30
CA SER A 90 0.94 -12.98 -4.57
C SER A 90 1.71 -12.38 -3.38
N PRO A 91 2.02 -13.19 -2.35
CA PRO A 91 2.89 -12.78 -1.24
C PRO A 91 4.20 -12.14 -1.70
N ASP A 92 4.91 -12.75 -2.66
CA ASP A 92 6.19 -12.25 -3.19
C ASP A 92 6.11 -10.79 -3.67
N TRP A 93 5.01 -10.43 -4.33
CA TRP A 93 4.80 -9.06 -4.81
C TRP A 93 4.48 -8.08 -3.69
N GLY A 94 3.75 -8.54 -2.66
CA GLY A 94 3.57 -7.78 -1.43
C GLY A 94 4.93 -7.51 -0.75
N GLU A 95 5.79 -8.51 -0.63
CA GLU A 95 7.14 -8.37 -0.06
C GLU A 95 8.02 -7.40 -0.85
N ILE A 96 8.03 -7.52 -2.19
CA ILE A 96 8.77 -6.61 -3.07
C ILE A 96 8.29 -5.17 -2.86
N HIS A 97 6.97 -4.93 -2.86
CA HIS A 97 6.44 -3.60 -2.62
C HIS A 97 6.84 -3.09 -1.23
N TRP A 98 6.69 -3.93 -0.20
CA TRP A 98 7.05 -3.58 1.17
C TRP A 98 8.50 -3.11 1.29
N ALA A 99 9.43 -3.83 0.66
CA ALA A 99 10.86 -3.56 0.72
C ALA A 99 11.31 -2.42 -0.21
N MET A 100 10.64 -2.19 -1.33
CA MET A 100 11.20 -1.39 -2.42
C MET A 100 10.41 -0.11 -2.76
N SER A 101 9.16 0.05 -2.32
CA SER A 101 8.30 1.17 -2.78
C SER A 101 8.84 2.57 -2.41
N HIS A 102 9.77 2.66 -1.46
CA HIS A 102 10.41 3.91 -1.07
C HIS A 102 11.63 4.29 -1.92
N LEU A 103 12.15 3.38 -2.77
CA LEU A 103 13.34 3.61 -3.57
C LEU A 103 13.11 4.50 -4.82
N PRO A 104 11.99 4.35 -5.59
CA PRO A 104 11.72 5.22 -6.74
C PRO A 104 11.56 6.69 -6.37
N ARG A 105 11.19 6.98 -5.11
CA ARG A 105 11.04 8.34 -4.59
C ARG A 105 12.32 9.18 -4.72
N GLN A 106 13.50 8.58 -4.78
CA GLN A 106 14.75 9.33 -5.01
C GLN A 106 14.85 9.86 -6.44
N ALA A 107 14.45 9.06 -7.44
CA ALA A 107 14.50 9.46 -8.85
C ALA A 107 13.40 10.46 -9.22
N ASP A 108 12.21 10.34 -8.63
CA ASP A 108 11.10 11.30 -8.87
C ASP A 108 11.26 12.62 -8.10
N LEU A 109 12.06 12.65 -7.01
CA LEU A 109 12.26 13.87 -6.24
C LEU A 109 12.89 14.98 -7.09
N GLU A 110 13.87 14.66 -7.93
CA GLU A 110 14.51 15.64 -8.82
C GLU A 110 13.51 16.22 -9.83
N LYS A 111 12.64 15.38 -10.38
CA LYS A 111 11.57 15.79 -11.31
C LYS A 111 10.53 16.68 -10.63
N ILE A 112 10.07 16.31 -9.44
CA ILE A 112 9.09 17.09 -8.65
C ILE A 112 9.69 18.44 -8.23
N LEU A 113 10.93 18.46 -7.77
CA LEU A 113 11.63 19.70 -7.42
C LEU A 113 11.81 20.62 -8.64
N GLY A 114 12.10 20.04 -9.82
CA GLY A 114 12.16 20.78 -11.09
C GLY A 114 10.82 21.43 -11.45
N GLN A 115 9.72 20.68 -11.40
CA GLN A 115 8.37 21.21 -11.66
C GLN A 115 7.98 22.31 -10.67
N HIS A 116 8.31 22.13 -9.39
CA HIS A 116 8.03 23.14 -8.37
C HIS A 116 8.84 24.43 -8.59
N ALA A 117 10.10 24.32 -9.00
CA ALA A 117 10.94 25.47 -9.34
C ALA A 117 10.37 26.27 -10.53
N GLU A 118 9.86 25.59 -11.57
CA GLU A 118 9.21 26.24 -12.72
C GLU A 118 7.90 26.94 -12.33
N LEU A 119 7.09 26.32 -11.47
CA LEU A 119 5.89 26.93 -10.89
C LEU A 119 6.21 28.22 -10.11
N LEU A 120 7.26 28.21 -9.30
CA LEU A 120 7.71 29.40 -8.57
C LEU A 120 8.20 30.51 -9.51
N LYS A 121 8.94 30.17 -10.57
CA LYS A 121 9.36 31.14 -11.60
C LYS A 121 8.14 31.77 -12.28
N ALA A 122 7.17 30.96 -12.72
CA ALA A 122 5.95 31.44 -13.36
C ALA A 122 5.16 32.40 -12.46
N ARG A 123 4.99 32.05 -11.18
CA ARG A 123 4.34 32.94 -10.19
C ARG A 123 5.09 34.26 -10.00
N LYS A 124 6.42 34.23 -9.96
CA LYS A 124 7.24 35.45 -9.83
C LYS A 124 7.14 36.35 -11.07
N GLN A 125 7.00 35.77 -12.26
CA GLN A 125 6.80 36.53 -13.50
C GLN A 125 5.42 37.17 -13.56
N LEU A 126 4.37 36.47 -13.11
CA LEU A 126 3.02 37.04 -13.01
C LEU A 126 3.00 38.24 -12.05
N ARG A 127 3.62 38.12 -10.87
CA ARG A 127 3.70 39.21 -9.87
C ARG A 127 4.55 40.41 -10.28
N LYS A 128 5.31 40.32 -11.36
CA LYS A 128 6.10 41.45 -11.92
C LYS A 128 5.37 42.19 -13.05
N LYS A 129 4.26 41.61 -13.54
CA LYS A 129 3.44 42.19 -14.61
C LYS A 129 2.23 42.97 -14.07
N GLU A 130 1.96 42.84 -12.77
CA GLU A 130 1.08 43.70 -11.97
C GLU A 130 1.87 44.90 -11.42
#